data_AF-A0A432USZ8-F1
#
_entry.id   AF-A0A432USZ8-F1
#
_cell.length_a   1.000
_cell.length_b   1.000
_cell.length_c   1.000
_cell.angle_alpha   90.00
_cell.angle_beta   90.00
_cell.angle_gamma   90.00
#
_symmetry.space_group_name_H-M   'P 1'
#
loop_
_entity.id
_entity.type
_entity.pdbx_description
1 polymer ?
#
loop_
_entity_poly.entity_id
_entity_poly.type
_entity_poly.pdbx_seq_one_letter_code
_entity_poly.pdbx_strand_id
1 'polypeptide(L)'
;PVRTGKWQIMINGESYKCIVGEAAKAALEEKGYDLHERIFIVKLLLDANKENTIAGAVGFSTRENKVCIYKAKAIMVACGGAVNIFRPRSTDEGKGRAWYPVWNAGSTYAMCMQVGAEMTMMENRFTPSRFKDGYGPVGAWFLLFKATVVNGNGEHYVKSDAAKAELAKYKPYSESAVTPTCLRNHLMLFEMKEGRGPIFMDTAAALNAFLEQKKAEGMDEKALKKYWKELEAEAWEDFLDMSVGQAGLWASMNVEPEKVGSEIMPTEPYMLGSHSGCCGIWVSGPDEDWVPDDYKWGYNRMTTVNGLFTSGDGVGASGHKFSSGAHAEGRMAAKAMAKYIRDNADFAPSLKQSEEELKEEIYKPVKVYYDNVAATTHEMVNPNYIKPRHMMERLMKYTDEYGGGWSPYYMTNGHLLEIVMRHLQWLREDSEKMAAGGLHELLRAWENLHRIWTVEDHLRHIQYREESRYPGFYYRGDFMQVDDKGFDEGGWKCFVNSKYDPNSGEWTCMKKKCHQIIS
;
A
#
# COMPACT_ATOMS: atom_id res chain seq x y z
N PRO A 1 -27.62 4.67 7.70
CA PRO A 1 -26.54 3.80 7.16
C PRO A 1 -26.57 2.42 7.83
N VAL A 2 -26.57 1.35 7.02
CA VAL A 2 -26.44 -0.03 7.51
C VAL A 2 -25.01 -0.24 8.00
N ARG A 3 -24.82 -0.77 9.20
CA ARG A 3 -23.49 -1.14 9.72
C ARG A 3 -23.19 -2.58 9.34
N THR A 4 -22.11 -2.82 8.60
CA THR A 4 -21.62 -4.19 8.36
C THR A 4 -20.79 -4.72 9.50
N GLY A 5 -20.05 -3.85 10.20
CA GLY A 5 -19.21 -4.22 11.33
C GLY A 5 -19.26 -3.20 12.44
N LYS A 6 -18.30 -3.29 13.37
CA LYS A 6 -18.18 -2.34 14.48
C LYS A 6 -17.85 -0.92 14.01
N TRP A 7 -17.10 -0.81 12.90
CA TRP A 7 -16.49 0.46 12.45
C TRP A 7 -16.93 0.91 11.06
N GLN A 8 -17.56 0.02 10.28
CA GLN A 8 -17.87 0.23 8.87
C GLN A 8 -19.37 0.43 8.65
N ILE A 9 -19.70 1.26 7.65
CA ILE A 9 -21.05 1.46 7.14
C ILE A 9 -21.10 1.10 5.67
N MET A 10 -22.22 0.54 5.21
CA MET A 10 -22.49 0.38 3.78
C MET A 10 -22.82 1.71 3.14
N ILE A 11 -22.36 1.86 1.91
CA ILE A 11 -22.67 2.94 0.99
C ILE A 11 -22.86 2.34 -0.39
N ASN A 12 -23.70 2.98 -1.20
CA ASN A 12 -23.79 2.70 -2.63
C ASN A 12 -22.72 3.58 -3.28
N GLY A 13 -21.55 2.98 -3.47
CA GLY A 13 -20.26 3.65 -3.55
C GLY A 13 -19.69 3.83 -4.95
N GLU A 14 -20.39 3.39 -6.01
CA GLU A 14 -19.91 3.43 -7.39
C GLU A 14 -19.34 4.82 -7.77
N SER A 15 -20.09 5.88 -7.46
CA SER A 15 -19.74 7.26 -7.79
C SER A 15 -18.92 7.97 -6.70
N TYR A 16 -18.41 7.25 -5.69
CA TYR A 16 -17.77 7.87 -4.52
C TYR A 16 -16.58 8.76 -4.90
N LYS A 17 -15.71 8.32 -5.81
CA LYS A 17 -14.58 9.15 -6.26
C LYS A 17 -15.04 10.35 -7.09
N CYS A 18 -16.08 10.21 -7.90
CA CYS A 18 -16.64 11.32 -8.69
C CYS A 18 -17.17 12.42 -7.79
N ILE A 19 -17.95 12.06 -6.75
CA ILE A 19 -18.50 13.02 -5.77
C ILE A 19 -17.37 13.78 -5.05
N VAL A 20 -16.35 13.08 -4.55
CA VAL A 20 -15.21 13.73 -3.87
C VAL A 20 -14.39 14.58 -4.85
N GLY A 21 -14.22 14.12 -6.09
CA GLY A 21 -13.51 14.85 -7.14
C GLY A 21 -14.22 16.14 -7.56
N GLU A 22 -15.54 16.11 -7.69
CA GLU A 22 -16.37 17.28 -7.99
C GLU A 22 -16.25 18.33 -6.89
N ALA A 23 -16.38 17.91 -5.61
CA ALA A 23 -16.23 18.82 -4.48
C ALA A 23 -14.83 19.47 -4.44
N ALA A 24 -13.77 18.70 -4.72
CA ALA A 24 -12.41 19.23 -4.78
C ALA A 24 -12.24 20.23 -5.94
N LYS A 25 -12.74 19.90 -7.13
CA LYS A 25 -12.67 20.76 -8.31
C LYS A 25 -13.43 22.07 -8.09
N ALA A 26 -14.66 22.00 -7.57
CA ALA A 26 -15.45 23.20 -7.26
C ALA A 26 -14.73 24.13 -6.28
N ALA A 27 -14.08 23.57 -5.26
CA ALA A 27 -13.30 24.36 -4.31
C ALA A 27 -12.05 25.02 -4.94
N LEU A 28 -11.39 24.36 -5.90
CA LEU A 28 -10.28 24.96 -6.65
C LEU A 28 -10.75 26.08 -7.57
N GLU A 29 -11.84 25.86 -8.30
CA GLU A 29 -12.45 26.85 -9.20
C GLU A 29 -12.91 28.11 -8.45
N GLU A 30 -13.55 27.96 -7.29
CA GLU A 30 -13.96 29.09 -6.43
C GLU A 30 -12.77 29.97 -6.01
N LYS A 31 -11.58 29.37 -5.85
CA LYS A 31 -10.35 30.07 -5.48
C LYS A 31 -9.50 30.51 -6.67
N GLY A 32 -9.91 30.20 -7.90
CA GLY A 32 -9.13 30.46 -9.10
C GLY A 32 -7.80 29.71 -9.12
N TYR A 33 -7.74 28.52 -8.53
CA TYR A 33 -6.55 27.66 -8.55
C TYR A 33 -6.57 26.71 -9.74
N ASP A 34 -5.41 26.56 -10.38
CA ASP A 34 -5.25 25.65 -11.52
C ASP A 34 -5.20 24.19 -11.06
N LEU A 35 -5.91 23.32 -11.79
CA LEU A 35 -5.82 21.87 -11.68
C LEU A 35 -5.03 21.32 -12.87
N HIS A 36 -3.83 20.82 -12.61
CA HIS A 36 -2.99 20.21 -13.64
C HIS A 36 -3.15 18.67 -13.63
N GLU A 37 -3.89 18.15 -14.60
CA GLU A 37 -4.04 16.71 -14.80
C GLU A 37 -3.01 16.15 -15.78
N ARG A 38 -2.81 14.83 -15.75
CA ARG A 38 -1.88 14.11 -16.65
C ARG A 38 -0.42 14.57 -16.54
N ILE A 39 -0.05 15.27 -15.47
CA ILE A 39 1.32 15.56 -15.08
C ILE A 39 1.77 14.51 -14.05
N PHE A 40 2.83 13.78 -14.36
CA PHE A 40 3.46 12.87 -13.40
C PHE A 40 4.62 13.57 -12.71
N ILE A 41 4.55 13.71 -11.39
CA ILE A 41 5.63 14.26 -10.57
C ILE A 41 6.65 13.17 -10.30
N VAL A 42 7.92 13.47 -10.56
CA VAL A 42 9.04 12.53 -10.52
C VAL A 42 9.93 12.80 -9.30
N LYS A 43 10.27 14.06 -9.03
CA LYS A 43 11.17 14.43 -7.94
C LYS A 43 10.69 15.63 -7.16
N LEU A 44 11.02 15.62 -5.88
CA LEU A 44 10.98 16.79 -5.00
C LEU A 44 12.35 17.47 -5.01
N LEU A 45 12.35 18.77 -4.75
CA LEU A 45 13.53 19.63 -4.80
C LEU A 45 13.69 20.37 -3.47
N LEU A 46 14.85 20.20 -2.84
CA LEU A 46 15.23 20.94 -1.63
C LEU A 46 15.63 22.38 -1.97
N ASP A 47 15.47 23.27 -0.99
CA ASP A 47 15.87 24.66 -1.10
C ASP A 47 17.40 24.80 -1.17
N ALA A 48 17.87 25.71 -2.01
CA ALA A 48 19.29 25.98 -2.22
C ALA A 48 19.95 26.68 -1.02
N ASN A 49 19.17 27.42 -0.23
CA ASN A 49 19.68 28.34 0.81
C ASN A 49 19.28 27.91 2.22
N LYS A 50 18.19 27.15 2.36
CA LYS A 50 17.69 26.66 3.65
C LYS A 50 17.73 25.14 3.69
N GLU A 51 18.66 24.61 4.47
CA GLU A 51 18.83 23.16 4.63
C GLU A 51 17.52 22.47 5.06
N ASN A 52 17.36 21.21 4.62
CA ASN A 52 16.24 20.35 4.98
C ASN A 52 14.86 21.01 4.79
N THR A 53 14.71 21.84 3.75
CA THR A 53 13.47 22.56 3.45
C THR A 53 13.05 22.28 2.02
N ILE A 54 11.77 21.97 1.80
CA ILE A 54 11.24 21.77 0.46
C ILE A 54 11.12 23.12 -0.29
N ALA A 55 11.48 23.13 -1.56
CA ALA A 55 11.36 24.31 -2.42
C ALA A 55 10.56 24.07 -3.70
N GLY A 56 10.44 22.81 -4.14
CA GLY A 56 9.75 22.54 -5.40
C GLY A 56 9.57 21.07 -5.73
N ALA A 57 9.05 20.85 -6.93
CA ALA A 57 8.89 19.53 -7.52
C ALA A 57 9.05 19.63 -9.04
N VAL A 58 9.48 18.54 -9.67
CA VAL A 58 9.58 18.44 -11.13
C VAL A 58 8.85 17.19 -11.62
N GLY A 59 8.18 17.34 -12.76
CA GLY A 59 7.47 16.28 -13.45
C GLY A 59 7.37 16.53 -14.94
N PHE A 60 6.55 15.74 -15.63
CA PHE A 60 6.30 15.91 -17.06
C PHE A 60 4.86 15.56 -17.42
N SER A 61 4.40 16.12 -18.55
CA SER A 61 3.11 15.77 -19.12
C SER A 61 3.16 14.39 -19.77
N THR A 62 2.16 13.57 -19.48
CA THR A 62 1.94 12.26 -20.13
C THR A 62 1.14 12.39 -21.42
N ARG A 63 0.89 13.62 -21.90
CA ARG A 63 0.16 13.91 -23.14
C ARG A 63 0.93 14.79 -24.11
N GLU A 64 1.88 15.57 -23.62
CA GLU A 64 2.66 16.52 -24.39
C GLU A 64 4.14 16.43 -23.96
N ASN A 65 5.06 16.80 -24.84
CA ASN A 65 6.49 16.81 -24.54
C ASN A 65 6.85 18.06 -23.69
N LYS A 66 6.37 18.09 -22.45
CA LYS A 66 6.49 19.24 -21.55
C LYS A 66 6.98 18.81 -20.17
N VAL A 67 8.12 19.35 -19.75
CA VAL A 67 8.59 19.28 -18.36
C VAL A 67 7.92 20.40 -17.57
N CYS A 68 7.43 20.07 -16.37
CA CYS A 68 6.77 21.00 -15.46
C CYS A 68 7.59 21.13 -14.18
N ILE A 69 8.05 22.33 -13.88
CA ILE A 69 8.81 22.64 -12.66
C ILE A 69 7.94 23.55 -11.78
N TYR A 70 7.70 23.12 -10.55
CA TYR A 70 6.90 23.83 -9.56
C TYR A 70 7.81 24.35 -8.46
N LYS A 71 7.65 25.61 -8.08
CA LYS A 71 8.24 26.21 -6.86
C LYS A 71 7.13 26.43 -5.85
N ALA A 72 7.33 26.00 -4.61
CA ALA A 72 6.31 26.08 -3.57
C ALA A 72 6.93 26.23 -2.18
N LYS A 73 6.27 27.01 -1.32
CA LYS A 73 6.63 27.17 0.11
C LYS A 73 6.32 25.93 0.93
N ALA A 74 5.29 25.18 0.55
CA ALA A 74 4.90 23.92 1.17
C ALA A 74 4.34 22.98 0.10
N ILE A 75 4.59 21.68 0.25
CA ILE A 75 4.14 20.63 -0.66
C ILE A 75 3.48 19.53 0.15
N MET A 76 2.33 19.03 -0.29
CA MET A 76 1.75 17.78 0.20
C MET A 76 1.89 16.69 -0.85
N VAL A 77 2.46 15.55 -0.45
CA VAL A 77 2.55 14.37 -1.30
C VAL A 77 1.51 13.35 -0.85
N ALA A 78 0.55 13.04 -1.72
CA ALA A 78 -0.55 12.11 -1.44
C ALA A 78 -0.81 11.19 -2.65
N CYS A 79 0.23 10.53 -3.13
CA CYS A 79 0.23 9.72 -4.36
C CYS A 79 -0.09 8.23 -4.12
N GLY A 80 -0.74 7.88 -3.01
CA GLY A 80 -1.05 6.50 -2.63
C GLY A 80 0.17 5.69 -2.19
N GLY A 81 -0.06 4.40 -1.95
CA GLY A 81 0.97 3.44 -1.54
C GLY A 81 1.80 2.87 -2.70
N ALA A 82 2.18 1.59 -2.59
CA ALA A 82 2.95 0.88 -3.61
C ALA A 82 2.46 -0.56 -3.85
N VAL A 83 2.32 -0.91 -5.12
CA VAL A 83 1.90 -2.22 -5.61
C VAL A 83 2.77 -2.66 -6.78
N ASN A 84 2.69 -3.95 -7.14
CA ASN A 84 3.57 -4.61 -8.10
C ASN A 84 5.06 -4.39 -7.79
N ILE A 85 5.36 -4.27 -6.49
CA ILE A 85 6.71 -4.32 -5.90
C ILE A 85 7.10 -5.77 -5.57
N PHE A 86 6.12 -6.68 -5.49
CA PHE A 86 6.28 -8.14 -5.42
C PHE A 86 5.57 -8.78 -6.61
N ARG A 87 6.04 -9.96 -7.02
CA ARG A 87 5.39 -10.73 -8.10
C ARG A 87 3.96 -11.11 -7.69
N PRO A 88 2.93 -10.73 -8.46
CA PRO A 88 1.55 -11.17 -8.21
C PRO A 88 1.39 -12.66 -8.50
N ARG A 89 0.27 -13.24 -8.04
CA ARG A 89 -0.06 -14.66 -8.31
C ARG A 89 -0.35 -14.94 -9.78
N SER A 90 -0.92 -13.98 -10.50
CA SER A 90 -1.10 -14.03 -11.96
C SER A 90 -0.08 -13.10 -12.62
N THR A 91 0.77 -13.61 -13.50
CA THR A 91 1.99 -12.91 -13.96
C THR A 91 1.90 -12.28 -15.35
N ASP A 92 0.91 -12.68 -16.16
CA ASP A 92 0.68 -12.12 -17.49
C ASP A 92 -0.45 -11.07 -17.48
N GLU A 93 -1.58 -11.26 -18.16
CA GLU A 93 -2.70 -10.29 -18.16
C GLU A 93 -3.22 -10.01 -16.75
N GLY A 94 -3.34 -11.06 -15.93
CA GLY A 94 -3.78 -10.97 -14.53
C GLY A 94 -2.84 -10.16 -13.62
N LYS A 95 -1.63 -9.79 -14.08
CA LYS A 95 -0.72 -8.88 -13.35
C LYS A 95 -1.35 -7.51 -13.09
N GLY A 96 -2.30 -7.10 -13.93
CA GLY A 96 -3.08 -5.88 -13.73
C GLY A 96 -4.08 -5.98 -12.58
N ARG A 97 -4.41 -7.20 -12.14
CA ARG A 97 -5.40 -7.47 -11.10
C ARG A 97 -4.76 -7.55 -9.71
N ALA A 98 -4.08 -6.49 -9.30
CA ALA A 98 -3.72 -6.33 -7.88
C ALA A 98 -4.98 -6.05 -7.03
N TRP A 99 -4.97 -6.39 -5.74
CA TRP A 99 -6.03 -6.01 -4.81
C TRP A 99 -6.01 -4.51 -4.52
N TYR A 100 -4.83 -3.96 -4.29
CA TYR A 100 -4.64 -2.50 -4.13
C TYR A 100 -4.40 -1.85 -5.51
N PRO A 101 -4.67 -0.54 -5.70
CA PRO A 101 -4.71 0.04 -7.04
C PRO A 101 -3.39 -0.07 -7.82
N VAL A 102 -3.42 -0.73 -8.98
CA VAL A 102 -2.24 -1.08 -9.81
C VAL A 102 -1.35 0.12 -10.19
N TRP A 103 -1.94 1.31 -10.24
CA TRP A 103 -1.26 2.57 -10.56
C TRP A 103 -0.43 3.15 -9.40
N ASN A 104 -0.51 2.58 -8.19
CA ASN A 104 0.27 3.04 -7.04
C ASN A 104 1.72 2.54 -7.12
N ALA A 105 2.64 3.41 -7.52
CA ALA A 105 4.05 3.06 -7.74
C ALA A 105 4.98 3.33 -6.53
N GLY A 106 4.44 3.74 -5.38
CA GLY A 106 5.25 4.18 -4.24
C GLY A 106 5.82 5.59 -4.40
N SER A 107 5.28 6.40 -5.31
CA SER A 107 5.75 7.79 -5.53
C SER A 107 5.72 8.62 -4.25
N THR A 108 4.75 8.40 -3.36
CA THR A 108 4.68 9.09 -2.06
C THR A 108 5.94 8.85 -1.24
N TYR A 109 6.34 7.59 -1.13
CA TYR A 109 7.46 7.18 -0.29
C TYR A 109 8.78 7.59 -0.94
N ALA A 110 9.00 7.19 -2.20
CA ALA A 110 10.24 7.44 -2.93
C ALA A 110 10.59 8.92 -2.97
N MET A 111 9.64 9.78 -3.36
CA MET A 111 9.91 11.20 -3.45
C MET A 111 10.25 11.84 -2.10
N CYS A 112 9.57 11.44 -1.02
CA CYS A 112 9.82 12.00 0.31
C CYS A 112 11.14 11.49 0.92
N MET A 113 11.44 10.20 0.83
CA MET A 113 12.70 9.64 1.35
C MET A 113 13.91 10.21 0.60
N GLN A 114 13.80 10.43 -0.72
CA GLN A 114 14.90 10.95 -1.54
C GLN A 114 15.27 12.41 -1.19
N VAL A 115 14.39 13.15 -0.52
CA VAL A 115 14.70 14.49 0.04
C VAL A 115 14.99 14.46 1.54
N GLY A 116 15.16 13.27 2.12
CA GLY A 116 15.58 13.09 3.51
C GLY A 116 14.45 13.05 4.55
N ALA A 117 13.20 12.83 4.13
CA ALA A 117 12.12 12.58 5.09
C ALA A 117 12.36 11.25 5.83
N GLU A 118 12.22 11.28 7.15
CA GLU A 118 12.29 10.09 7.99
C GLU A 118 11.09 9.18 7.69
N MET A 119 11.35 7.90 7.44
CA MET A 119 10.35 6.88 7.18
C MET A 119 10.06 6.10 8.46
N THR A 120 8.90 5.46 8.56
CA THR A 120 8.49 4.70 9.75
C THR A 120 7.69 3.47 9.39
N MET A 121 7.91 2.39 10.14
CA MET A 121 7.16 1.15 10.02
C MET A 121 7.16 0.58 8.61
N MET A 122 8.20 0.87 7.82
CA MET A 122 8.26 0.44 6.43
C MET A 122 8.29 -1.07 6.29
N GLU A 123 8.74 -1.83 7.31
CA GLU A 123 8.61 -3.29 7.38
C GLU A 123 7.16 -3.80 7.38
N ASN A 124 6.20 -2.95 7.76
CA ASN A 124 4.80 -3.33 7.77
C ASN A 124 4.23 -3.32 6.35
N ARG A 125 4.03 -4.52 5.81
CA ARG A 125 3.29 -4.77 4.57
C ARG A 125 1.87 -5.23 4.89
N PHE A 126 0.95 -5.05 3.95
CA PHE A 126 -0.38 -5.66 4.02
C PHE A 126 -0.53 -6.76 2.98
N THR A 127 -0.87 -7.96 3.45
CA THR A 127 -1.17 -9.13 2.62
C THR A 127 -2.65 -9.45 2.77
N PRO A 128 -3.56 -8.89 1.96
CA PRO A 128 -4.99 -9.18 2.09
C PRO A 128 -5.30 -10.64 1.74
N SER A 129 -6.23 -11.24 2.49
CA SER A 129 -6.88 -12.50 2.13
C SER A 129 -8.23 -12.19 1.50
N ARG A 130 -8.41 -12.57 0.23
CA ARG A 130 -9.56 -12.20 -0.60
C ARG A 130 -10.01 -13.40 -1.43
N PHE A 131 -11.15 -13.27 -2.09
CA PHE A 131 -11.52 -14.24 -3.12
C PHE A 131 -10.38 -14.39 -4.14
N LYS A 132 -10.03 -15.63 -4.45
CA LYS A 132 -8.86 -15.98 -5.25
C LYS A 132 -8.95 -15.36 -6.64
N ASP A 133 -7.81 -14.90 -7.15
CA ASP A 133 -7.58 -14.26 -8.46
C ASP A 133 -8.28 -12.91 -8.68
N GLY A 134 -9.59 -12.82 -8.51
CA GLY A 134 -10.36 -11.58 -8.69
C GLY A 134 -10.21 -10.57 -7.55
N TYR A 135 -9.75 -11.05 -6.38
CA TYR A 135 -9.51 -10.28 -5.16
C TYR A 135 -10.71 -9.47 -4.69
N GLY A 136 -11.92 -10.03 -4.87
CA GLY A 136 -13.15 -9.45 -4.36
C GLY A 136 -13.16 -9.29 -2.83
N PRO A 137 -13.89 -8.30 -2.31
CA PRO A 137 -14.03 -8.08 -0.88
C PRO A 137 -14.62 -9.30 -0.18
N VAL A 138 -14.15 -9.54 1.06
CA VAL A 138 -14.67 -10.60 1.95
C VAL A 138 -15.35 -10.00 3.19
N GLY A 139 -15.35 -8.67 3.33
CA GLY A 139 -15.82 -7.96 4.51
C GLY A 139 -17.32 -8.12 4.73
N ALA A 140 -18.13 -7.86 3.70
CA ALA A 140 -19.56 -8.09 3.76
C ALA A 140 -19.88 -9.58 3.99
N TRP A 141 -19.18 -10.48 3.31
CA TRP A 141 -19.36 -11.91 3.50
C TRP A 141 -19.14 -12.40 4.93
N PHE A 142 -18.06 -11.99 5.59
CA PHE A 142 -17.83 -12.36 6.99
C PHE A 142 -18.78 -11.65 7.96
N LEU A 143 -19.02 -10.35 7.76
CA LEU A 143 -19.64 -9.51 8.77
C LEU A 143 -21.16 -9.36 8.60
N LEU A 144 -21.64 -9.24 7.37
CA LEU A 144 -23.06 -9.17 7.02
C LEU A 144 -23.63 -10.58 6.83
N PHE A 145 -23.07 -11.34 5.89
CA PHE A 145 -23.58 -12.67 5.51
C PHE A 145 -23.12 -13.79 6.45
N LYS A 146 -22.31 -13.51 7.47
CA LYS A 146 -21.83 -14.48 8.47
C LYS A 146 -21.18 -15.73 7.85
N ALA A 147 -20.63 -15.59 6.64
CA ALA A 147 -19.99 -16.68 5.93
C ALA A 147 -18.80 -17.23 6.71
N THR A 148 -18.69 -18.55 6.74
CA THR A 148 -17.58 -19.25 7.36
C THR A 148 -16.54 -19.66 6.32
N VAL A 149 -15.32 -19.90 6.79
CA VAL A 149 -14.25 -20.49 5.97
C VAL A 149 -14.03 -21.95 6.36
N VAL A 150 -13.76 -22.76 5.36
CA VAL A 150 -13.41 -24.17 5.49
C VAL A 150 -12.11 -24.47 4.73
N ASN A 151 -11.41 -25.52 5.14
CA ASN A 151 -10.24 -26.05 4.43
C ASN A 151 -10.68 -27.09 3.37
N GLY A 152 -9.73 -27.71 2.67
CA GLY A 152 -9.98 -28.69 1.61
C GLY A 152 -10.69 -29.97 2.09
N ASN A 153 -10.69 -30.22 3.39
CA ASN A 153 -11.41 -31.33 4.02
C ASN A 153 -12.84 -30.95 4.46
N GLY A 154 -13.28 -29.71 4.21
CA GLY A 154 -14.56 -29.18 4.68
C GLY A 154 -14.56 -28.79 6.17
N GLU A 155 -13.40 -28.73 6.82
CA GLU A 155 -13.30 -28.42 8.25
C GLU A 155 -13.29 -26.91 8.48
N HIS A 156 -14.06 -26.44 9.46
CA HIS A 156 -13.98 -25.07 9.97
C HIS A 156 -12.71 -24.86 10.81
N TYR A 157 -11.56 -24.77 10.12
CA TYR A 157 -10.23 -24.80 10.72
C TYR A 157 -9.99 -23.72 11.78
N VAL A 158 -10.60 -22.53 11.65
CA VAL A 158 -10.39 -21.39 12.56
C VAL A 158 -10.73 -21.73 14.02
N LYS A 159 -11.68 -22.65 14.25
CA LYS A 159 -12.11 -23.07 15.59
C LYS A 159 -11.49 -24.40 16.05
N SER A 160 -10.67 -25.02 15.22
CA SER A 160 -10.00 -26.29 15.54
C SER A 160 -9.03 -26.12 16.71
N ASP A 161 -8.74 -27.22 17.41
CA ASP A 161 -7.76 -27.19 18.50
C ASP A 161 -6.34 -26.92 17.99
N ALA A 162 -6.03 -27.34 16.75
CA ALA A 162 -4.78 -27.00 16.07
C ALA A 162 -4.65 -25.48 15.88
N ALA A 163 -5.69 -24.81 15.38
CA ALA A 163 -5.67 -23.35 15.21
C ALA A 163 -5.55 -22.60 16.54
N LYS A 164 -6.24 -23.06 17.60
CA LYS A 164 -6.11 -22.48 18.94
C LYS A 164 -4.68 -22.64 19.50
N ALA A 165 -4.10 -23.82 19.35
CA ALA A 165 -2.72 -24.09 19.77
C ALA A 165 -1.72 -23.23 19.00
N GLU A 166 -1.95 -23.03 17.70
CA GLU A 166 -1.10 -22.18 16.87
C GLU A 166 -1.20 -20.70 17.31
N LEU A 167 -2.41 -20.18 17.52
CA LEU A 167 -2.62 -18.81 18.00
C LEU A 167 -2.05 -18.56 19.40
N ALA A 168 -2.00 -19.56 20.26
CA ALA A 168 -1.47 -19.43 21.63
C ALA A 168 0.01 -19.02 21.66
N LYS A 169 0.76 -19.21 20.57
CA LYS A 169 2.16 -18.76 20.42
C LYS A 169 2.31 -17.25 20.36
N TYR A 170 1.23 -16.51 20.06
CA TYR A 170 1.24 -15.07 19.81
C TYR A 170 0.51 -14.26 20.89
N LYS A 171 0.49 -14.75 22.14
CA LYS A 171 -0.02 -13.98 23.28
C LYS A 171 0.86 -12.75 23.53
N PRO A 172 0.28 -11.61 23.99
CA PRO A 172 -1.14 -11.42 24.32
C PRO A 172 -2.01 -11.08 23.09
N TYR A 173 -1.44 -10.86 21.91
CA TYR A 173 -2.16 -10.37 20.74
C TYR A 173 -3.26 -11.32 20.24
N SER A 174 -3.05 -12.62 20.37
CA SER A 174 -4.05 -13.63 20.01
C SER A 174 -5.28 -13.64 20.92
N GLU A 175 -5.21 -13.00 22.09
CA GLU A 175 -6.33 -12.89 23.04
C GLU A 175 -7.21 -11.66 22.79
N SER A 176 -6.85 -10.82 21.81
CA SER A 176 -7.70 -9.70 21.39
C SER A 176 -9.10 -10.19 20.98
N ALA A 177 -10.13 -9.45 21.41
CA ALA A 177 -11.54 -9.75 21.10
C ALA A 177 -11.81 -9.89 19.59
N VAL A 178 -11.03 -9.18 18.77
CA VAL A 178 -10.95 -9.41 17.33
C VAL A 178 -9.53 -9.84 17.02
N THR A 179 -9.36 -11.10 16.59
CA THR A 179 -8.06 -11.64 16.20
C THR A 179 -7.39 -10.72 15.17
N PRO A 180 -6.15 -10.27 15.37
CA PRO A 180 -5.43 -9.44 14.41
C PRO A 180 -5.44 -10.01 12.98
N THR A 181 -5.50 -9.13 11.97
CA THR A 181 -5.62 -9.56 10.56
C THR A 181 -4.45 -10.44 10.10
N CYS A 182 -3.22 -10.12 10.51
CA CYS A 182 -2.05 -10.95 10.23
C CYS A 182 -2.21 -12.37 10.82
N LEU A 183 -2.67 -12.50 12.07
CA LEU A 183 -2.90 -13.81 12.69
C LEU A 183 -4.01 -14.63 12.02
N ARG A 184 -5.03 -14.00 11.44
CA ARG A 184 -6.01 -14.71 10.60
C ARG A 184 -5.38 -15.26 9.32
N ASN A 185 -4.49 -14.49 8.69
CA ASN A 185 -3.71 -15.01 7.55
C ASN A 185 -2.74 -16.11 7.96
N HIS A 186 -2.13 -15.99 9.14
CA HIS A 186 -1.22 -16.99 9.66
C HIS A 186 -1.91 -18.36 9.77
N LEU A 187 -3.13 -18.42 10.32
CA LEU A 187 -3.92 -19.65 10.35
C LEU A 187 -4.21 -20.22 8.96
N MET A 188 -4.54 -19.35 8.01
CA MET A 188 -4.76 -19.78 6.63
C MET A 188 -3.49 -20.38 6.00
N LEU A 189 -2.33 -19.78 6.26
CA LEU A 189 -1.04 -20.30 5.79
C LEU A 189 -0.63 -21.58 6.51
N PHE A 190 -0.98 -21.73 7.78
CA PHE A 190 -0.79 -22.96 8.53
C PHE A 190 -1.54 -24.13 7.87
N GLU A 191 -2.81 -23.94 7.50
CA GLU A 191 -3.56 -24.96 6.75
C GLU A 191 -2.94 -25.27 5.38
N MET A 192 -2.57 -24.24 4.62
CA MET A 192 -2.00 -24.40 3.28
C MET A 192 -0.65 -25.13 3.30
N LYS A 193 0.24 -24.81 4.25
CA LYS A 193 1.57 -25.43 4.36
C LYS A 193 1.50 -26.91 4.72
N GLU A 194 0.47 -27.30 5.44
CA GLU A 194 0.21 -28.69 5.80
C GLU A 194 -0.55 -29.47 4.72
N GLY A 195 -0.78 -28.86 3.55
CA GLY A 195 -1.48 -29.52 2.43
C GLY A 195 -2.99 -29.65 2.61
N ARG A 196 -3.59 -28.94 3.58
CA ARG A 196 -5.04 -28.96 3.83
C ARG A 196 -5.80 -27.89 3.04
N GLY A 197 -5.15 -27.19 2.13
CA GLY A 197 -5.83 -26.31 1.17
C GLY A 197 -6.65 -27.11 0.13
N PRO A 198 -7.43 -26.45 -0.72
CA PRO A 198 -7.69 -25.01 -0.78
C PRO A 198 -8.52 -24.49 0.40
N ILE A 199 -8.55 -23.17 0.58
CA ILE A 199 -9.39 -22.52 1.59
C ILE A 199 -10.60 -21.93 0.89
N PHE A 200 -11.80 -22.27 1.36
CA PHE A 200 -13.05 -21.85 0.75
C PHE A 200 -13.86 -20.97 1.68
N MET A 201 -14.47 -19.93 1.12
CA MET A 201 -15.61 -19.27 1.73
C MET A 201 -16.89 -20.02 1.34
N ASP A 202 -17.63 -20.49 2.33
CA ASP A 202 -18.90 -21.18 2.11
C ASP A 202 -20.04 -20.18 1.94
N THR A 203 -20.08 -19.52 0.78
CA THR A 203 -21.12 -18.53 0.43
C THR A 203 -22.49 -19.17 0.30
N ALA A 204 -22.54 -20.41 -0.19
CA ALA A 204 -23.79 -21.14 -0.37
C ALA A 204 -24.46 -21.44 0.98
N ALA A 205 -23.71 -21.98 1.95
CA ALA A 205 -24.27 -22.21 3.29
C ALA A 205 -24.68 -20.89 3.96
N ALA A 206 -23.87 -19.83 3.79
CA ALA A 206 -24.16 -18.51 4.36
C ALA A 206 -25.50 -17.95 3.85
N LEU A 207 -25.71 -17.91 2.54
CA LEU A 207 -26.92 -17.37 1.92
C LEU A 207 -28.15 -18.23 2.22
N ASN A 208 -28.02 -19.55 2.15
CA ASN A 208 -29.13 -20.46 2.46
C ASN A 208 -29.54 -20.42 3.93
N ALA A 209 -28.61 -20.14 4.86
CA ALA A 209 -28.94 -19.98 6.28
C ALA A 209 -29.89 -18.79 6.54
N PHE A 210 -29.74 -17.68 5.81
CA PHE A 210 -30.67 -16.55 5.91
C PHE A 210 -32.07 -16.92 5.39
N LEU A 211 -32.14 -17.65 4.27
CA LEU A 211 -33.41 -18.10 3.72
C LEU A 211 -34.15 -19.03 4.68
N GLU A 212 -33.45 -20.03 5.23
CA GLU A 212 -34.05 -20.97 6.20
C GLU A 212 -34.46 -20.27 7.49
N GLN A 213 -33.69 -19.28 7.97
CA GLN A 213 -34.09 -18.45 9.10
C GLN A 213 -35.39 -17.69 8.81
N LYS A 214 -35.49 -17.01 7.66
CA LYS A 214 -36.71 -16.26 7.30
C LYS A 214 -37.93 -17.16 7.11
N LYS A 215 -37.72 -18.36 6.57
CA LYS A 215 -38.76 -19.38 6.48
C LYS A 215 -39.22 -19.84 7.86
N ALA A 216 -38.30 -20.06 8.80
CA ALA A 216 -38.61 -20.40 10.18
C ALA A 216 -39.33 -19.27 10.93
N GLU A 217 -39.09 -18.01 10.56
CA GLU A 217 -39.82 -16.83 11.05
C GLU A 217 -41.24 -16.70 10.45
N GLY A 218 -41.68 -17.65 9.61
CA GLY A 218 -43.04 -17.71 9.05
C GLY A 218 -43.24 -16.93 7.75
N MET A 219 -42.16 -16.54 7.07
CA MET A 219 -42.23 -15.84 5.79
C MET A 219 -42.78 -16.75 4.68
N ASP A 220 -43.80 -16.29 3.95
CA ASP A 220 -44.39 -17.04 2.84
C ASP A 220 -43.44 -17.12 1.61
N GLU A 221 -43.74 -18.01 0.66
CA GLU A 221 -42.90 -18.21 -0.53
C GLU A 221 -42.71 -16.96 -1.39
N LYS A 222 -43.72 -16.08 -1.46
CA LYS A 222 -43.66 -14.87 -2.27
C LYS A 222 -42.74 -13.85 -1.62
N ALA A 223 -42.85 -13.68 -0.32
CA ALA A 223 -41.99 -12.81 0.48
C ALA A 223 -40.54 -13.35 0.52
N LEU A 224 -40.34 -14.66 0.65
CA LEU A 224 -39.03 -15.30 0.58
C LEU A 224 -38.34 -15.05 -0.77
N LYS A 225 -39.06 -15.19 -1.89
CA LYS A 225 -38.51 -14.89 -3.23
C LYS A 225 -38.12 -13.42 -3.38
N LYS A 226 -38.85 -12.50 -2.74
CA LYS A 226 -38.50 -11.07 -2.76
C LYS A 226 -37.27 -10.80 -1.89
N TYR A 227 -37.24 -11.34 -0.68
CA TYR A 227 -36.11 -11.25 0.24
C TYR A 227 -34.83 -11.82 -0.39
N TRP A 228 -34.95 -12.95 -1.11
CA TRP A 228 -33.84 -13.52 -1.86
C TRP A 228 -33.24 -12.52 -2.86
N LYS A 229 -34.07 -11.88 -3.68
CA LYS A 229 -33.60 -10.90 -4.66
C LYS A 229 -32.91 -9.70 -4.01
N GLU A 230 -33.37 -9.28 -2.84
CA GLU A 230 -32.73 -8.21 -2.07
C GLU A 230 -31.36 -8.66 -1.53
N LEU A 231 -31.28 -9.85 -0.92
CA LEU A 231 -30.04 -10.42 -0.40
C LEU A 231 -29.00 -10.68 -1.50
N GLU A 232 -29.45 -11.21 -2.64
CA GLU A 232 -28.63 -11.44 -3.82
C GLU A 232 -28.08 -10.11 -4.38
N ALA A 233 -28.94 -9.09 -4.48
CA ALA A 233 -28.51 -7.76 -4.93
C ALA A 233 -27.45 -7.16 -3.99
N GLU A 234 -27.62 -7.27 -2.66
CA GLU A 234 -26.61 -6.81 -1.68
C GLU A 234 -25.28 -7.55 -1.84
N ALA A 235 -25.31 -8.86 -2.10
CA ALA A 235 -24.11 -9.67 -2.30
C ALA A 235 -23.35 -9.30 -3.59
N TRP A 236 -24.08 -9.04 -4.67
CA TRP A 236 -23.49 -8.58 -5.93
C TRP A 236 -23.03 -7.12 -5.87
N GLU A 237 -23.76 -6.23 -5.19
CA GLU A 237 -23.40 -4.82 -5.03
C GLU A 237 -22.05 -4.66 -4.32
N ASP A 238 -21.72 -5.51 -3.33
CA ASP A 238 -20.39 -5.53 -2.68
C ASP A 238 -19.25 -5.72 -3.71
N PHE A 239 -19.49 -6.42 -4.82
CA PHE A 239 -18.52 -6.56 -5.90
C PHE A 239 -18.63 -5.47 -6.95
N LEU A 240 -19.84 -5.14 -7.38
CA LEU A 240 -20.06 -4.19 -8.48
C LEU A 240 -19.64 -2.77 -8.10
N ASP A 241 -19.74 -2.39 -6.82
CA ASP A 241 -19.36 -1.06 -6.35
C ASP A 241 -17.86 -0.86 -6.17
N MET A 242 -17.05 -1.93 -6.08
CA MET A 242 -15.62 -1.78 -5.77
C MET A 242 -14.65 -2.73 -6.47
N SER A 243 -15.08 -3.93 -6.89
CA SER A 243 -14.22 -4.92 -7.53
C SER A 243 -14.97 -5.76 -8.58
N VAL A 244 -15.35 -5.10 -9.68
CA VAL A 244 -16.00 -5.74 -10.84
C VAL A 244 -15.19 -6.91 -11.40
N GLY A 245 -13.87 -6.94 -11.19
CA GLY A 245 -13.02 -8.07 -11.56
C GLY A 245 -13.43 -9.40 -10.92
N GLN A 246 -13.94 -9.38 -9.67
CA GLN A 246 -14.46 -10.58 -9.02
C GLN A 246 -15.79 -11.03 -9.62
N ALA A 247 -16.69 -10.09 -9.89
CA ALA A 247 -17.97 -10.38 -10.55
C ALA A 247 -17.75 -11.01 -11.94
N GLY A 248 -16.85 -10.43 -12.73
CA GLY A 248 -16.45 -10.98 -14.03
C GLY A 248 -15.82 -12.37 -13.92
N LEU A 249 -15.01 -12.62 -12.89
CA LEU A 249 -14.44 -13.95 -12.63
C LEU A 249 -15.54 -14.98 -12.35
N TRP A 250 -16.46 -14.69 -11.43
CA TRP A 250 -17.58 -15.59 -11.14
C TRP A 250 -18.45 -15.87 -12.36
N ALA A 251 -18.77 -14.84 -13.15
CA ALA A 251 -19.49 -15.01 -14.41
C ALA A 251 -18.74 -15.94 -15.38
N SER A 252 -17.41 -15.77 -15.52
CA SER A 252 -16.58 -16.58 -16.43
C SER A 252 -16.44 -18.05 -16.01
N MET A 253 -16.60 -18.34 -14.72
CA MET A 253 -16.46 -19.67 -14.13
C MET A 253 -17.80 -20.36 -13.86
N ASN A 254 -18.92 -19.72 -14.21
CA ASN A 254 -20.27 -20.17 -13.86
C ASN A 254 -20.44 -20.39 -12.34
N VAL A 255 -19.88 -19.49 -11.53
CA VAL A 255 -20.02 -19.52 -10.07
C VAL A 255 -21.29 -18.77 -9.68
N GLU A 256 -22.23 -19.52 -9.14
CA GLU A 256 -23.45 -19.02 -8.51
C GLU A 256 -23.25 -19.11 -6.98
N PRO A 257 -23.07 -17.96 -6.28
CA PRO A 257 -22.63 -17.95 -4.88
C PRO A 257 -23.58 -18.64 -3.90
N GLU A 258 -24.84 -18.82 -4.28
CA GLU A 258 -25.86 -19.54 -3.53
C GLU A 258 -25.80 -21.06 -3.70
N LYS A 259 -25.07 -21.54 -4.71
CA LYS A 259 -24.91 -22.97 -5.03
C LYS A 259 -23.53 -23.48 -4.66
N VAL A 260 -22.50 -22.67 -4.83
CA VAL A 260 -21.11 -23.08 -4.60
C VAL A 260 -20.31 -21.96 -3.93
N GLY A 261 -19.46 -22.35 -2.98
CA GLY A 261 -18.48 -21.45 -2.36
C GLY A 261 -17.40 -20.98 -3.32
N SER A 262 -16.52 -20.11 -2.84
CA SER A 262 -15.37 -19.62 -3.62
C SER A 262 -14.07 -19.64 -2.83
N GLU A 263 -12.96 -19.94 -3.52
CA GLU A 263 -11.64 -20.00 -2.91
C GLU A 263 -11.21 -18.63 -2.35
N ILE A 264 -10.56 -18.64 -1.20
CA ILE A 264 -9.85 -17.49 -0.61
C ILE A 264 -8.35 -17.73 -0.72
N MET A 265 -7.62 -16.67 -1.03
CA MET A 265 -6.17 -16.70 -1.14
C MET A 265 -5.56 -15.43 -0.53
N PRO A 266 -4.44 -15.52 0.21
CA PRO A 266 -3.65 -14.34 0.56
C PRO A 266 -2.91 -13.88 -0.71
N THR A 267 -2.96 -12.60 -1.02
CA THR A 267 -2.33 -12.03 -2.23
C THR A 267 -0.81 -11.89 -2.09
N GLU A 268 -0.13 -11.34 -3.08
CA GLU A 268 1.19 -10.75 -2.89
C GLU A 268 1.15 -9.54 -1.93
N PRO A 269 2.27 -9.17 -1.29
CA PRO A 269 2.30 -8.02 -0.38
C PRO A 269 2.14 -6.65 -1.06
N TYR A 270 1.48 -5.72 -0.35
CA TYR A 270 1.36 -4.31 -0.71
C TYR A 270 1.88 -3.39 0.39
N MET A 271 2.31 -2.19 0.02
CA MET A 271 2.77 -1.16 0.96
C MET A 271 1.80 0.02 0.99
N LEU A 272 1.19 0.27 2.14
CA LEU A 272 0.15 1.27 2.34
C LEU A 272 0.08 1.71 3.81
N GLY A 273 -0.17 2.99 4.03
CA GLY A 273 -0.34 3.59 5.36
C GLY A 273 -1.81 3.84 5.76
N SER A 274 -2.76 3.78 4.80
CA SER A 274 -4.15 4.14 5.07
C SER A 274 -5.06 2.96 5.43
N HIS A 275 -4.77 1.75 4.95
CA HIS A 275 -5.63 0.58 5.16
C HIS A 275 -5.20 -0.23 6.40
N SER A 276 -4.93 -1.53 6.28
CA SER A 276 -4.61 -2.40 7.43
C SER A 276 -3.10 -2.55 7.61
N GLY A 277 -2.32 -1.96 6.72
CA GLY A 277 -0.92 -1.68 6.95
C GLY A 277 -0.73 -0.25 7.50
N CYS A 278 0.50 0.04 7.91
CA CYS A 278 0.91 1.31 8.51
C CYS A 278 2.33 1.72 8.12
N CYS A 279 2.89 1.22 7.01
CA CYS A 279 4.14 1.75 6.49
C CYS A 279 3.94 3.16 5.93
N GLY A 280 4.92 4.04 6.12
CA GLY A 280 4.90 5.36 5.50
C GLY A 280 5.96 6.28 6.08
N ILE A 281 5.68 7.58 6.03
CA ILE A 281 6.57 8.65 6.45
C ILE A 281 6.29 9.01 7.91
N TRP A 282 7.34 9.29 8.68
CA TRP A 282 7.23 9.82 10.04
C TRP A 282 6.79 11.29 9.99
N VAL A 283 5.69 11.60 10.68
CA VAL A 283 5.09 12.94 10.65
C VAL A 283 4.74 13.43 12.03
N SER A 284 4.69 14.75 12.19
CA SER A 284 4.28 15.39 13.44
C SER A 284 2.84 15.06 13.76
N GLY A 285 2.58 14.72 15.02
CA GLY A 285 1.25 14.80 15.63
C GLY A 285 0.75 16.24 15.77
N PRO A 286 -0.47 16.43 16.27
CA PRO A 286 -0.99 17.75 16.61
C PRO A 286 -0.18 18.36 17.76
N ASP A 287 -0.05 19.68 17.74
CA ASP A 287 0.68 20.44 18.76
C ASP A 287 -0.21 20.67 19.98
N GLU A 288 -0.36 19.62 20.78
CA GLU A 288 -1.25 19.56 21.95
C GLU A 288 -0.47 18.99 23.15
N ASP A 289 -0.88 19.36 24.36
CA ASP A 289 -0.17 19.00 25.61
C ASP A 289 -0.14 17.48 25.86
N TRP A 290 -1.14 16.75 25.38
CA TRP A 290 -1.26 15.29 25.56
C TRP A 290 -0.42 14.48 24.56
N VAL A 291 0.13 15.12 23.52
CA VAL A 291 1.01 14.44 22.55
C VAL A 291 2.44 14.45 23.09
N PRO A 292 3.15 13.30 23.12
CA PRO A 292 4.55 13.27 23.54
C PRO A 292 5.44 14.21 22.72
N ASP A 293 6.45 14.81 23.36
CA ASP A 293 7.31 15.82 22.73
C ASP A 293 8.10 15.28 21.54
N ASP A 294 8.50 14.01 21.56
CA ASP A 294 9.18 13.34 20.44
C ASP A 294 8.25 12.97 19.27
N TYR A 295 6.93 13.18 19.42
CA TYR A 295 5.93 12.97 18.38
C TYR A 295 5.39 14.27 17.77
N LYS A 296 5.88 15.45 18.17
CA LYS A 296 5.40 16.73 17.65
C LYS A 296 6.51 17.74 17.38
N TRP A 297 6.35 18.52 16.32
CA TRP A 297 7.26 19.63 15.97
C TRP A 297 6.51 20.82 15.33
N GLY A 298 5.29 21.08 15.81
CA GLY A 298 4.55 22.33 15.58
C GLY A 298 3.55 22.32 14.41
N TYR A 299 3.72 21.48 13.39
CA TYR A 299 2.81 21.43 12.24
C TYR A 299 2.31 20.01 11.99
N ASN A 300 1.05 19.76 12.37
CA ASN A 300 0.41 18.46 12.23
C ASN A 300 0.54 17.91 10.79
N ARG A 301 1.00 16.65 10.66
CA ARG A 301 1.28 15.94 9.39
C ARG A 301 2.46 16.47 8.56
N MET A 302 3.24 17.42 9.07
CA MET A 302 4.53 17.77 8.46
C MET A 302 5.51 16.61 8.67
N THR A 303 6.31 16.30 7.66
CA THR A 303 7.41 15.33 7.77
C THR A 303 8.59 15.96 8.51
N THR A 304 9.70 15.23 8.63
CA THR A 304 10.96 15.80 9.16
C THR A 304 11.64 16.77 8.19
N VAL A 305 11.13 16.93 6.95
CA VAL A 305 11.59 17.94 5.98
C VAL A 305 10.66 19.15 6.08
N ASN A 306 11.23 20.33 6.32
CA ASN A 306 10.45 21.55 6.56
C ASN A 306 9.59 21.90 5.35
N GLY A 307 8.30 22.16 5.59
CA GLY A 307 7.32 22.50 4.54
C GLY A 307 6.81 21.31 3.72
N LEU A 308 7.32 20.09 3.95
CA LEU A 308 6.84 18.88 3.29
C LEU A 308 5.80 18.19 4.18
N PHE A 309 4.65 17.88 3.60
CA PHE A 309 3.51 17.25 4.27
C PHE A 309 3.09 15.99 3.51
N THR A 310 2.35 15.13 4.19
CA THR A 310 1.72 13.98 3.55
C THR A 310 0.42 13.59 4.26
N SER A 311 -0.39 12.74 3.62
CA SER A 311 -1.66 12.25 4.15
C SER A 311 -2.04 10.89 3.54
N GLY A 312 -3.00 10.22 4.15
CA GLY A 312 -3.53 8.96 3.63
C GLY A 312 -2.49 7.86 3.71
N ASP A 313 -2.13 7.25 2.58
CA ASP A 313 -1.10 6.21 2.55
C ASP A 313 0.28 6.74 2.92
N GLY A 314 0.55 8.03 2.77
CA GLY A 314 1.87 8.56 3.04
C GLY A 314 2.21 8.67 4.52
N VAL A 315 1.22 8.78 5.42
CA VAL A 315 1.46 8.85 6.86
C VAL A 315 1.61 7.43 7.42
N GLY A 316 2.79 7.11 7.94
CA GLY A 316 3.07 5.83 8.58
C GLY A 316 2.55 5.74 10.02
N ALA A 317 2.78 4.59 10.66
CA ALA A 317 2.49 4.28 12.07
C ALA A 317 1.03 4.46 12.54
N SER A 318 0.10 4.77 11.64
CA SER A 318 -1.28 5.16 11.98
C SER A 318 -2.29 4.66 10.94
N GLY A 319 -2.26 3.35 10.69
CA GLY A 319 -3.19 2.65 9.81
C GLY A 319 -4.66 2.77 10.22
N HIS A 320 -5.53 2.07 9.51
CA HIS A 320 -6.99 2.04 9.68
C HIS A 320 -7.70 3.38 9.40
N LYS A 321 -7.14 4.20 8.49
CA LYS A 321 -7.74 5.46 8.01
C LYS A 321 -8.86 5.20 7.00
N PHE A 322 -8.63 4.30 6.04
CA PHE A 322 -9.48 4.04 4.87
C PHE A 322 -9.82 5.33 4.09
N SER A 323 -10.88 5.31 3.28
CA SER A 323 -11.28 6.43 2.43
C SER A 323 -11.60 7.70 3.22
N SER A 324 -12.46 7.60 4.25
CA SER A 324 -12.91 8.74 5.04
C SER A 324 -11.79 9.33 5.91
N GLY A 325 -11.00 8.48 6.57
CA GLY A 325 -9.85 8.91 7.38
C GLY A 325 -8.73 9.51 6.53
N ALA A 326 -8.46 8.97 5.34
CA ALA A 326 -7.49 9.57 4.42
C ALA A 326 -7.93 10.97 3.97
N HIS A 327 -9.22 11.15 3.65
CA HIS A 327 -9.78 12.45 3.30
C HIS A 327 -9.72 13.44 4.49
N ALA A 328 -10.09 12.98 5.69
CA ALA A 328 -9.99 13.79 6.90
C ALA A 328 -8.54 14.19 7.23
N GLU A 329 -7.59 13.27 7.06
CA GLU A 329 -6.17 13.55 7.26
C GLU A 329 -5.59 14.55 6.25
N GLY A 330 -6.01 14.46 4.98
CA GLY A 330 -5.68 15.48 3.97
C GLY A 330 -6.16 16.87 4.37
N ARG A 331 -7.37 16.98 4.95
CA ARG A 331 -7.89 18.26 5.49
C ARG A 331 -7.06 18.78 6.67
N MET A 332 -6.64 17.89 7.57
CA MET A 332 -5.78 18.26 8.70
C MET A 332 -4.42 18.79 8.22
N ALA A 333 -3.77 18.07 7.30
CA ALA A 333 -2.50 18.46 6.70
C ALA A 333 -2.62 19.81 5.96
N ALA A 334 -3.67 20.00 5.15
CA ALA A 334 -3.88 21.24 4.41
C ALA A 334 -4.04 22.46 5.33
N LYS A 335 -4.75 22.32 6.47
CA LYS A 335 -4.85 23.39 7.48
C LYS A 335 -3.48 23.71 8.10
N ALA A 336 -2.68 22.69 8.40
CA ALA A 336 -1.33 22.86 8.92
C ALA A 336 -0.37 23.50 7.91
N MET A 337 -0.47 23.14 6.63
CA MET A 337 0.28 23.78 5.53
C MET A 337 -0.04 25.27 5.43
N ALA A 338 -1.32 25.65 5.50
CA ALA A 338 -1.71 27.06 5.47
C ALA A 338 -1.13 27.83 6.67
N LYS A 339 -1.08 27.20 7.86
CA LYS A 339 -0.40 27.78 9.03
C LYS A 339 1.11 27.93 8.77
N TYR A 340 1.79 26.87 8.30
CA TYR A 340 3.22 26.90 7.98
C TYR A 340 3.57 28.02 6.99
N ILE A 341 2.79 28.18 5.92
CA ILE A 341 3.00 29.22 4.91
C ILE A 341 2.87 30.62 5.53
N ARG A 342 1.90 30.85 6.44
CA ARG A 342 1.73 32.15 7.11
C ARG A 342 2.88 32.44 8.07
N ASP A 343 3.30 31.45 8.85
CA ASP A 343 4.40 31.59 9.80
C ASP A 343 5.76 31.75 9.09
N ASN A 344 5.84 31.37 7.81
CA ASN A 344 7.00 31.53 6.95
C ASN A 344 6.69 32.42 5.73
N ALA A 345 5.96 33.52 5.93
CA ALA A 345 5.50 34.38 4.84
C ALA A 345 6.64 34.92 3.95
N ASP A 346 7.79 35.22 4.55
CA ASP A 346 8.96 35.78 3.87
C ASP A 346 9.83 34.73 3.16
N PHE A 347 9.54 33.43 3.33
CA PHE A 347 10.32 32.38 2.67
C PHE A 347 10.11 32.42 1.15
N ALA A 348 11.20 32.62 0.39
CA ALA A 348 11.19 32.58 -1.07
C ALA A 348 11.93 31.31 -1.55
N PRO A 349 11.21 30.27 -2.03
CA PRO A 349 11.84 29.04 -2.48
C PRO A 349 12.86 29.26 -3.60
N SER A 350 14.05 28.69 -3.44
CA SER A 350 15.12 28.73 -4.44
C SER A 350 15.59 27.31 -4.76
N LEU A 351 15.69 26.98 -6.05
CA LEU A 351 16.08 25.64 -6.51
C LEU A 351 17.59 25.60 -6.72
N LYS A 352 18.24 24.50 -6.31
CA LYS A 352 19.67 24.28 -6.53
C LYS A 352 20.00 23.97 -8.00
N GLN A 353 19.16 23.16 -8.65
CA GLN A 353 19.31 22.78 -10.05
C GLN A 353 18.67 23.81 -10.98
N SER A 354 19.29 24.01 -12.13
CA SER A 354 18.74 24.78 -13.26
C SER A 354 17.62 24.03 -13.97
N GLU A 355 16.82 24.77 -14.75
CA GLU A 355 15.71 24.20 -15.52
C GLU A 355 16.19 23.19 -16.58
N GLU A 356 17.35 23.43 -17.22
CA GLU A 356 17.90 22.51 -18.22
C GLU A 356 18.46 21.23 -17.58
N GLU A 357 19.10 21.30 -16.41
CA GLU A 357 19.55 20.09 -15.68
C GLU A 357 18.35 19.21 -15.30
N LEU A 358 17.26 19.81 -14.80
CA LEU A 358 16.05 19.09 -14.45
C LEU A 358 15.38 18.46 -15.69
N LYS A 359 15.34 19.19 -16.80
CA LYS A 359 14.81 18.68 -18.06
C LYS A 359 15.63 17.53 -18.63
N GLU A 360 16.96 17.64 -18.60
CA GLU A 360 17.86 16.57 -19.02
C GLU A 360 17.69 15.33 -18.15
N GLU A 361 17.58 15.49 -16.83
CA GLU A 361 17.31 14.37 -15.92
C GLU A 361 15.98 13.69 -16.26
N ILE A 362 14.88 14.45 -16.35
CA ILE A 362 13.54 13.91 -16.56
C ILE A 362 13.41 13.16 -17.90
N TYR A 363 14.06 13.66 -18.95
CA TYR A 363 14.05 13.05 -20.29
C TYR A 363 15.19 12.07 -20.54
N LYS A 364 16.05 11.79 -19.54
CA LYS A 364 17.16 10.85 -19.68
C LYS A 364 16.73 9.50 -20.27
N PRO A 365 15.62 8.85 -19.84
CA PRO A 365 15.21 7.58 -20.45
C PRO A 365 14.87 7.68 -21.95
N VAL A 366 14.39 8.83 -22.40
CA VAL A 366 14.10 9.09 -23.83
C VAL A 366 15.40 9.22 -24.62
N LYS A 367 16.37 9.97 -24.09
CA LYS A 367 17.71 10.10 -24.68
C LYS A 367 18.41 8.73 -24.79
N VAL A 368 18.43 7.96 -23.69
CA VAL A 368 18.98 6.60 -23.67
C VAL A 368 18.36 5.71 -24.75
N TYR A 369 17.03 5.79 -24.96
CA TYR A 369 16.36 5.03 -26.01
C TYR A 369 16.85 5.42 -27.41
N TYR A 370 16.77 6.70 -27.79
CA TYR A 370 17.10 7.12 -29.16
C TYR A 370 18.58 7.01 -29.49
N ASP A 371 19.47 7.14 -28.50
CA ASP A 371 20.92 6.97 -28.70
C ASP A 371 21.30 5.51 -28.99
N ASN A 372 20.46 4.53 -28.60
CA ASN A 372 20.84 3.12 -28.56
C ASN A 372 19.90 2.17 -29.30
N VAL A 373 18.67 2.58 -29.66
CA VAL A 373 17.65 1.68 -30.23
C VAL A 373 18.13 0.97 -31.50
N ALA A 374 18.93 1.65 -32.32
CA ALA A 374 19.47 1.10 -33.57
C ALA A 374 20.60 0.07 -33.39
N ALA A 375 21.07 -0.18 -32.16
CA ALA A 375 22.12 -1.15 -31.89
C ALA A 375 21.67 -2.61 -32.09
N THR A 376 20.36 -2.87 -32.10
CA THR A 376 19.76 -4.18 -32.35
C THR A 376 18.55 -4.05 -33.27
N THR A 377 18.06 -5.18 -33.80
CA THR A 377 16.88 -5.22 -34.67
C THR A 377 15.54 -5.27 -33.90
N HIS A 378 15.58 -5.33 -32.57
CA HIS A 378 14.38 -5.46 -31.74
C HIS A 378 14.50 -4.61 -30.47
N GLU A 379 13.60 -3.63 -30.28
CA GLU A 379 13.71 -2.65 -29.18
C GLU A 379 13.63 -3.27 -27.77
N MET A 380 12.98 -4.41 -27.60
CA MET A 380 12.94 -5.08 -26.29
C MET A 380 14.25 -5.83 -25.96
N VAL A 381 15.12 -6.07 -26.95
CA VAL A 381 16.35 -6.85 -26.79
C VAL A 381 17.54 -5.98 -27.19
N ASN A 382 18.10 -5.25 -26.23
CA ASN A 382 19.20 -4.32 -26.47
C ASN A 382 20.21 -4.38 -25.32
N PRO A 383 21.52 -4.52 -25.58
CA PRO A 383 22.53 -4.62 -24.51
C PRO A 383 22.83 -3.28 -23.82
N ASN A 384 22.40 -2.15 -24.41
CA ASN A 384 22.74 -0.81 -23.93
C ASN A 384 21.65 -0.20 -23.03
N TYR A 385 20.46 -0.80 -22.96
CA TYR A 385 19.37 -0.32 -22.12
C TYR A 385 18.40 -1.42 -21.68
N ILE A 386 17.53 -1.06 -20.73
CA ILE A 386 16.43 -1.91 -20.28
C ILE A 386 15.08 -1.18 -20.46
N LYS A 387 14.09 -1.87 -21.04
CA LYS A 387 12.72 -1.35 -21.16
C LYS A 387 12.00 -1.43 -19.80
N PRO A 388 11.08 -0.51 -19.46
CA PRO A 388 10.39 -0.49 -18.17
C PRO A 388 9.70 -1.82 -17.81
N ARG A 389 9.15 -2.54 -18.79
CA ARG A 389 8.55 -3.86 -18.56
C ARG A 389 9.55 -4.85 -17.93
N HIS A 390 10.74 -4.95 -18.52
CA HIS A 390 11.78 -5.88 -18.04
C HIS A 390 12.33 -5.46 -16.68
N MET A 391 12.47 -4.15 -16.43
CA MET A 391 12.86 -3.64 -15.10
C MET A 391 11.86 -4.07 -14.02
N MET A 392 10.57 -3.90 -14.29
CA MET A 392 9.49 -4.28 -13.37
C MET A 392 9.45 -5.79 -13.11
N GLU A 393 9.59 -6.61 -14.15
CA GLU A 393 9.61 -8.07 -14.04
C GLU A 393 10.81 -8.57 -13.21
N ARG A 394 11.98 -7.96 -13.41
CA ARG A 394 13.19 -8.26 -12.63
C ARG A 394 13.03 -7.87 -11.16
N LEU A 395 12.49 -6.68 -10.88
CA LEU A 395 12.16 -6.22 -9.53
C LEU A 395 11.25 -7.22 -8.81
N MET A 396 10.10 -7.53 -9.42
CA MET A 396 9.10 -8.43 -8.83
C MET A 396 9.63 -9.84 -8.57
N LYS A 397 10.49 -10.37 -9.46
CA LYS A 397 11.14 -11.67 -9.25
C LYS A 397 12.01 -11.66 -8.01
N TYR A 398 12.90 -10.66 -7.89
CA TYR A 398 13.85 -10.58 -6.79
C TYR A 398 13.15 -10.37 -5.45
N THR A 399 12.15 -9.50 -5.40
CA THR A 399 11.43 -9.23 -4.15
C THR A 399 10.55 -10.41 -3.74
N ASP A 400 9.94 -11.14 -4.68
CA ASP A 400 9.14 -12.32 -4.35
C ASP A 400 9.98 -13.47 -3.79
N GLU A 401 11.09 -13.81 -4.45
CA GLU A 401 11.94 -14.94 -4.08
C GLU A 401 12.70 -14.70 -2.77
N TYR A 402 13.18 -13.46 -2.54
CA TYR A 402 14.11 -13.17 -1.46
C TYR A 402 13.54 -12.21 -0.40
N GLY A 403 12.64 -11.31 -0.79
CA GLY A 403 12.01 -10.33 0.11
C GLY A 403 10.78 -10.86 0.85
N GLY A 404 10.52 -12.17 0.82
CA GLY A 404 9.35 -12.78 1.46
C GLY A 404 8.04 -12.50 0.73
N GLY A 405 8.01 -12.66 -0.59
CA GLY A 405 6.75 -12.63 -1.34
C GLY A 405 5.90 -13.86 -1.10
N TRP A 406 4.91 -14.11 -1.97
CA TRP A 406 4.00 -15.22 -1.77
C TRP A 406 4.64 -16.57 -2.10
N SER A 407 5.64 -16.62 -3.00
CA SER A 407 6.23 -17.90 -3.42
C SER A 407 6.94 -18.67 -2.29
N PRO A 408 7.70 -18.04 -1.36
CA PRO A 408 8.23 -18.73 -0.17
C PRO A 408 7.23 -18.74 1.00
N TYR A 409 5.92 -18.62 0.77
CA TYR A 409 4.91 -18.45 1.83
C TYR A 409 5.26 -17.30 2.81
N TYR A 410 5.67 -16.16 2.25
CA TYR A 410 6.01 -14.93 2.98
C TYR A 410 7.21 -15.05 3.92
N MET A 411 8.02 -16.09 3.77
CA MET A 411 9.24 -16.34 4.54
C MET A 411 10.44 -15.58 3.95
N THR A 412 11.25 -14.96 4.80
CA THR A 412 12.59 -14.44 4.47
C THR A 412 13.54 -14.64 5.67
N ASN A 413 14.82 -14.30 5.53
CA ASN A 413 15.82 -14.31 6.61
C ASN A 413 16.99 -13.40 6.23
N GLY A 414 17.96 -13.18 7.15
CA GLY A 414 19.12 -12.33 6.91
C GLY A 414 19.86 -12.62 5.60
N HIS A 415 20.11 -13.89 5.27
CA HIS A 415 20.83 -14.27 4.04
C HIS A 415 20.05 -13.93 2.77
N LEU A 416 18.74 -14.18 2.75
CA LEU A 416 17.88 -13.83 1.61
C LEU A 416 17.79 -12.29 1.47
N LEU A 417 17.75 -11.57 2.58
CA LEU A 417 17.74 -10.11 2.60
C LEU A 417 19.06 -9.52 2.06
N GLU A 418 20.21 -10.11 2.37
CA GLU A 418 21.50 -9.72 1.77
C GLU A 418 21.50 -9.92 0.24
N ILE A 419 20.93 -11.03 -0.24
CA ILE A 419 20.84 -11.31 -1.69
C ILE A 419 19.97 -10.26 -2.39
N VAL A 420 18.78 -9.97 -1.85
CA VAL A 420 17.86 -9.00 -2.48
C VAL A 420 18.42 -7.59 -2.42
N MET A 421 19.14 -7.20 -1.37
CA MET A 421 19.81 -5.89 -1.30
C MET A 421 20.84 -5.71 -2.41
N ARG A 422 21.66 -6.74 -2.68
CA ARG A 422 22.59 -6.70 -3.81
C ARG A 422 21.86 -6.62 -5.15
N HIS A 423 20.76 -7.35 -5.31
CA HIS A 423 19.94 -7.27 -6.51
C HIS A 423 19.30 -5.90 -6.71
N LEU A 424 18.81 -5.27 -5.64
CA LEU A 424 18.26 -3.92 -5.68
C LEU A 424 19.33 -2.90 -6.04
N GLN A 425 20.57 -3.04 -5.52
CA GLN A 425 21.69 -2.21 -5.96
C GLN A 425 21.89 -2.30 -7.48
N TRP A 426 21.91 -3.50 -8.07
CA TRP A 426 22.00 -3.63 -9.53
C TRP A 426 20.81 -3.01 -10.26
N LEU A 427 19.60 -3.10 -9.70
CA LEU A 427 18.43 -2.43 -10.29
C LEU A 427 18.56 -0.91 -10.23
N ARG A 428 19.14 -0.34 -9.16
CA ARG A 428 19.45 1.09 -9.06
C ARG A 428 20.46 1.49 -10.15
N GLU A 429 21.55 0.74 -10.29
CA GLU A 429 22.57 0.99 -11.32
C GLU A 429 22.00 0.88 -12.75
N ASP A 430 21.23 -0.18 -13.04
CA ASP A 430 20.60 -0.39 -14.34
C ASP A 430 19.43 0.56 -14.61
N SER A 431 18.85 1.18 -13.57
CA SER A 431 17.79 2.18 -13.74
C SER A 431 18.28 3.43 -14.47
N GLU A 432 19.57 3.74 -14.37
CA GLU A 432 20.23 4.81 -15.12
C GLU A 432 20.26 4.54 -16.64
N LYS A 433 20.00 3.29 -17.05
CA LYS A 433 19.90 2.83 -18.43
C LYS A 433 18.47 2.43 -18.81
N MET A 434 17.45 2.84 -18.06
CA MET A 434 16.07 2.66 -18.52
C MET A 434 15.82 3.45 -19.81
N ALA A 435 15.11 2.86 -20.76
CA ALA A 435 14.83 3.45 -22.06
C ALA A 435 13.33 3.58 -22.32
N ALA A 436 12.89 4.76 -22.74
CA ALA A 436 11.49 5.07 -23.04
C ALA A 436 11.33 5.62 -24.47
N GLY A 437 10.62 4.87 -25.31
CA GLY A 437 10.30 5.27 -26.70
C GLY A 437 9.11 6.23 -26.81
N GLY A 438 8.44 6.55 -25.71
CA GLY A 438 7.33 7.50 -25.68
C GLY A 438 6.91 7.88 -24.25
N LEU A 439 5.98 8.83 -24.13
CA LEU A 439 5.57 9.40 -22.83
C LEU A 439 4.97 8.37 -21.87
N HIS A 440 4.27 7.35 -22.39
CA HIS A 440 3.75 6.27 -21.54
C HIS A 440 4.88 5.42 -20.95
N GLU A 441 5.89 5.08 -21.75
CA GLU A 441 7.05 4.34 -21.24
C GLU A 441 7.91 5.20 -20.32
N LEU A 442 7.96 6.52 -20.55
CA LEU A 442 8.64 7.44 -19.64
C LEU A 442 7.96 7.46 -18.26
N LEU A 443 6.62 7.47 -18.23
CA LEU A 443 5.85 7.27 -17.00
C LEU A 443 6.23 5.96 -16.32
N ARG A 444 6.24 4.84 -17.06
CA ARG A 444 6.57 3.53 -16.50
C ARG A 444 8.01 3.44 -16.00
N ALA A 445 8.97 4.10 -16.66
CA ALA A 445 10.35 4.16 -16.22
C ALA A 445 10.46 4.81 -14.83
N TRP A 446 9.87 5.99 -14.66
CA TRP A 446 9.91 6.70 -13.37
C TRP A 446 9.09 6.00 -12.28
N GLU A 447 7.91 5.45 -12.60
CA GLU A 447 7.17 4.63 -11.65
C GLU A 447 7.99 3.41 -11.17
N ASN A 448 8.76 2.77 -12.05
CA ASN A 448 9.61 1.65 -11.64
C ASN A 448 10.77 2.10 -10.75
N LEU A 449 11.35 3.27 -11.01
CA LEU A 449 12.35 3.84 -10.10
C LEU A 449 11.75 4.06 -8.70
N HIS A 450 10.54 4.59 -8.61
CA HIS A 450 9.84 4.77 -7.34
C HIS A 450 9.57 3.44 -6.62
N ARG A 451 9.20 2.39 -7.38
CA ARG A 451 9.02 1.05 -6.83
C ARG A 451 10.31 0.46 -6.26
N ILE A 452 11.44 0.63 -6.96
CA ILE A 452 12.77 0.16 -6.50
C ILE A 452 13.13 0.81 -5.16
N TRP A 453 13.07 2.15 -5.07
CA TRP A 453 13.34 2.88 -3.82
C TRP A 453 12.44 2.42 -2.67
N THR A 454 11.15 2.32 -2.96
CA THR A 454 10.14 1.97 -1.96
C THR A 454 10.39 0.59 -1.38
N VAL A 455 10.67 -0.42 -2.22
CA VAL A 455 10.89 -1.79 -1.74
C VAL A 455 12.27 -1.97 -1.10
N GLU A 456 13.26 -1.17 -1.49
CA GLU A 456 14.57 -1.16 -0.83
C GLU A 456 14.43 -0.71 0.64
N ASP A 457 13.77 0.42 0.89
CA ASP A 457 13.50 0.91 2.25
C ASP A 457 12.70 -0.11 3.08
N HIS A 458 11.66 -0.68 2.47
CA HIS A 458 10.87 -1.75 3.08
C HIS A 458 11.72 -2.93 3.55
N LEU A 459 12.62 -3.41 2.71
CA LEU A 459 13.43 -4.59 3.01
C LEU A 459 14.60 -4.24 3.95
N ARG A 460 15.09 -3.00 3.96
CA ARG A 460 16.04 -2.49 4.98
C ARG A 460 15.41 -2.51 6.37
N HIS A 461 14.17 -2.05 6.48
CA HIS A 461 13.41 -2.11 7.73
C HIS A 461 13.19 -3.56 8.21
N ILE A 462 12.84 -4.48 7.30
CA ILE A 462 12.69 -5.91 7.64
C ILE A 462 14.02 -6.50 8.09
N GLN A 463 15.13 -6.16 7.43
CA GLN A 463 16.46 -6.64 7.78
C GLN A 463 16.89 -6.13 9.17
N TYR A 464 16.63 -4.86 9.46
CA TYR A 464 16.92 -4.24 10.75
C TYR A 464 16.10 -4.85 11.89
N ARG A 465 14.80 -5.15 11.69
CA ARG A 465 13.93 -5.72 12.72
C ARG A 465 14.18 -7.22 12.91
N GLU A 466 14.77 -7.59 14.04
CA GLU A 466 15.10 -8.98 14.42
C GLU A 466 13.95 -9.67 15.18
N GLU A 467 12.75 -9.65 14.61
CA GLU A 467 11.57 -10.38 15.09
C GLU A 467 10.54 -10.60 13.96
N SER A 468 9.52 -11.41 14.23
CA SER A 468 8.37 -11.60 13.34
C SER A 468 7.10 -11.02 13.96
N ARG A 469 6.97 -9.68 13.96
CA ARG A 469 5.82 -8.96 14.56
C ARG A 469 4.48 -9.21 13.86
N TYR A 470 4.52 -9.46 12.55
CA TYR A 470 3.32 -9.57 11.70
C TYR A 470 3.24 -10.94 11.00
N PRO A 471 3.22 -12.05 11.76
CA PRO A 471 3.12 -13.39 11.18
C PRO A 471 1.82 -13.49 10.36
N GLY A 472 1.95 -13.96 9.12
CA GLY A 472 0.86 -13.97 8.13
C GLY A 472 0.91 -12.80 7.13
N PHE A 473 1.70 -11.77 7.41
CA PHE A 473 2.14 -10.78 6.41
C PHE A 473 3.55 -11.08 5.93
N TYR A 474 4.48 -11.38 6.85
CA TYR A 474 5.79 -11.97 6.57
C TYR A 474 6.31 -12.74 7.79
N TYR A 475 7.39 -13.51 7.58
CA TYR A 475 8.13 -14.21 8.62
C TYR A 475 9.63 -14.00 8.43
N ARG A 476 10.35 -13.65 9.50
CA ARG A 476 11.81 -13.75 9.60
C ARG A 476 12.14 -15.13 10.14
N GLY A 477 12.55 -16.05 9.27
CA GLY A 477 12.83 -17.45 9.63
C GLY A 477 13.96 -17.60 10.65
N ASP A 478 14.88 -16.65 10.69
CA ASP A 478 15.95 -16.50 11.67
C ASP A 478 15.48 -15.84 13.00
N PHE A 479 14.31 -15.18 12.98
CA PHE A 479 13.70 -14.52 14.15
C PHE A 479 12.17 -14.73 14.15
N MET A 480 11.73 -15.98 14.29
CA MET A 480 10.32 -16.39 14.09
C MET A 480 9.35 -15.89 15.17
N GLN A 481 9.86 -15.53 16.34
CA GLN A 481 9.04 -15.11 17.47
C GLN A 481 8.85 -13.60 17.49
N VAL A 482 7.79 -13.18 18.17
CA VAL A 482 7.55 -11.78 18.53
C VAL A 482 8.37 -11.47 19.78
N ASP A 483 9.06 -10.32 19.80
CA ASP A 483 9.79 -9.84 20.98
C ASP A 483 8.99 -8.74 21.69
N ASP A 484 8.27 -9.12 22.74
CA ASP A 484 7.37 -8.21 23.47
C ASP A 484 8.06 -7.31 24.49
N LYS A 485 9.39 -7.41 24.63
CA LYS A 485 10.17 -6.52 25.50
C LYS A 485 10.04 -5.07 25.04
N GLY A 486 9.95 -4.17 26.01
CA GLY A 486 9.86 -2.74 25.77
C GLY A 486 11.12 -2.17 25.12
N PHE A 487 11.00 -0.97 24.55
CA PHE A 487 12.13 -0.22 24.01
C PHE A 487 13.28 -0.03 25.03
N ASP A 488 12.94 0.31 26.28
CA ASP A 488 13.92 0.55 27.34
C ASP A 488 14.64 -0.75 27.80
N GLU A 489 14.07 -1.92 27.51
CA GLU A 489 14.66 -3.24 27.77
C GLU A 489 15.51 -3.74 26.56
N GLY A 490 15.67 -2.90 25.53
CA GLY A 490 16.35 -3.25 24.28
C GLY A 490 15.50 -4.05 23.30
N GLY A 491 14.22 -4.26 23.60
CA GLY A 491 13.31 -5.09 22.80
C GLY A 491 12.78 -4.44 21.52
N TRP A 492 11.86 -5.12 20.85
CA TRP A 492 11.27 -4.69 19.57
C TRP A 492 9.85 -4.12 19.65
N LYS A 493 9.31 -3.90 20.86
CA LYS A 493 8.08 -3.12 21.07
C LYS A 493 8.34 -1.61 20.90
N CYS A 494 8.70 -1.25 19.67
CA CYS A 494 9.10 0.08 19.22
C CYS A 494 8.76 0.24 17.74
N PHE A 495 8.75 1.49 17.26
CA PHE A 495 8.77 1.74 15.83
C PHE A 495 10.18 1.51 15.29
N VAL A 496 10.28 1.09 14.03
CA VAL A 496 11.53 1.17 13.26
C VAL A 496 11.36 2.30 12.28
N ASN A 497 12.30 3.23 12.31
CA ASN A 497 12.37 4.35 11.39
C ASN A 497 13.65 4.25 10.56
N SER A 498 13.63 4.86 9.38
CA SER A 498 14.82 5.02 8.55
C SER A 498 14.98 6.46 8.07
N LYS A 499 16.20 6.81 7.69
CA LYS A 499 16.49 8.07 7.02
C LYS A 499 17.55 7.85 5.95
N TYR A 500 17.26 8.33 4.74
CA TYR A 500 18.21 8.46 3.65
C TYR A 500 18.80 9.88 3.69
N ASP A 501 20.13 10.00 3.65
CA ASP A 501 20.79 11.30 3.53
C ASP A 501 21.09 11.59 2.05
N PRO A 502 20.45 12.58 1.41
CA PRO A 502 20.66 12.90 0.01
C PRO A 502 22.05 13.45 -0.31
N ASN A 503 22.82 13.90 0.68
CA ASN A 503 24.18 14.43 0.45
C ASN A 503 25.23 13.31 0.40
N SER A 504 25.16 12.35 1.33
CA SER A 504 26.10 11.23 1.43
C SER A 504 25.64 9.98 0.66
N GLY A 505 24.34 9.84 0.42
CA GLY A 505 23.74 8.63 -0.14
C GLY A 505 23.59 7.48 0.85
N GLU A 506 23.77 7.74 2.15
CA GLU A 506 23.72 6.72 3.20
C GLU A 506 22.31 6.49 3.74
N TRP A 507 22.05 5.25 4.16
CA TRP A 507 20.82 4.84 4.82
C TRP A 507 21.10 4.54 6.29
N THR A 508 20.24 5.04 7.17
CA THR A 508 20.26 4.69 8.59
C THR A 508 18.90 4.12 8.99
N CYS A 509 18.91 3.06 9.80
CA CYS A 509 17.71 2.54 10.47
C CYS A 509 17.88 2.72 11.97
N MET A 510 16.81 3.08 12.66
CA MET A 510 16.80 3.29 14.10
C MET A 510 15.49 2.85 14.75
N LYS A 511 15.57 2.47 16.03
CA LYS A 511 14.38 2.28 16.87
C LYS A 511 13.84 3.64 17.34
N LYS A 512 12.52 3.81 17.39
CA LYS A 512 11.84 4.93 18.07
C LYS A 512 10.88 4.39 19.11
N LYS A 513 10.85 5.02 20.28
CA LYS A 513 9.99 4.62 21.39
C LYS A 513 8.53 4.65 20.97
N CYS A 514 7.77 3.62 21.36
CA CYS A 514 6.32 3.57 21.21
C CYS A 514 5.70 4.02 22.54
N HIS A 515 5.06 5.19 22.56
CA HIS A 515 4.37 5.72 23.74
C HIS A 515 2.93 5.24 23.76
N GLN A 516 2.50 4.66 24.89
CA GLN A 516 1.09 4.37 25.12
C GLN A 516 0.37 5.66 25.52
N ILE A 517 -0.46 6.21 24.62
CA ILE A 517 -1.21 7.45 24.87
C ILE A 517 -2.62 7.16 25.40
N ILE A 518 -3.29 6.17 24.81
CA ILE A 518 -4.64 5.74 25.18
C ILE A 518 -4.55 4.36 25.84
N SER A 519 -5.16 4.21 27.01
CA SER A 519 -5.19 2.98 27.82
C SER A 519 -6.39 2.09 27.52
#